data_AF-A0A7C5PN86-F1
#
_entry.id   AF-A0A7C5PN86-F1
#
_cell.length_a   1.000
_cell.length_b   1.000
_cell.length_c   1.000
_cell.angle_alpha   90.00
_cell.angle_beta   90.00
_cell.angle_gamma   90.00
#
_symmetry.space_group_name_H-M   'P 1'
#
loop_
_entity.id
_entity.type
_entity.pdbx_description
1 polymer ?
#
loop_
_entity_poly.entity_id
_entity_poly.type
_entity_poly.pdbx_seq_one_letter_code
_entity_poly.pdbx_strand_id
1 'polypeptide(L)'
;QARLSHLNLPEKTAMMLVSVYGGYFNGGLGIILLSVFSALGKRDLNVTNGLKAWLSFALSAISVATFAIAGIIAWREAGVMMVASTIGGYAGAQVARALPRPVMRGLIVAVGLGMSAVFFWRLAG
;
A
#
# COMPACT_ATOMS: atom_id res chain seq x y z
N GLN A 1 17.29 -2.11 21.27
CA GLN A 1 17.63 -3.56 21.26
C GLN A 1 16.81 -4.40 22.27
N ALA A 2 15.69 -3.94 22.86
CA ALA A 2 15.04 -4.66 23.97
C ALA A 2 13.53 -4.96 23.78
N ARG A 3 13.11 -5.47 22.60
CA ARG A 3 11.72 -5.95 22.41
C ARG A 3 11.53 -7.04 21.34
N LEU A 4 12.62 -7.75 21.00
CA LEU A 4 12.67 -8.73 19.91
C LEU A 4 12.72 -10.20 20.40
N SER A 5 12.25 -10.48 21.62
CA SER A 5 12.38 -11.80 22.26
C SER A 5 11.08 -12.62 22.35
N HIS A 6 9.95 -12.12 21.83
CA HIS A 6 8.65 -12.82 21.94
C HIS A 6 7.92 -13.05 20.59
N LEU A 7 8.60 -12.87 19.45
CA LEU A 7 8.00 -13.06 18.12
C LEU A 7 8.12 -14.53 17.68
N ASN A 8 7.00 -15.15 17.35
CA ASN A 8 6.94 -16.54 16.89
C ASN A 8 7.63 -16.68 15.51
N LEU A 9 8.28 -17.82 15.23
CA LEU A 9 8.89 -18.13 13.91
C LEU A 9 8.04 -17.73 12.68
N PRO A 10 6.70 -17.90 12.65
CA PRO A 10 5.86 -17.45 11.52
C PRO A 10 5.86 -15.93 11.28
N GLU A 11 6.07 -15.11 12.30
CA GLU A 11 6.00 -13.63 12.16
C GLU A 11 7.18 -13.08 11.36
N LYS A 12 8.38 -13.64 11.54
CA LYS A 12 9.57 -13.23 10.78
C LYS A 12 9.42 -13.54 9.29
N THR A 13 8.91 -14.72 8.96
CA THR A 13 8.68 -15.16 7.58
C THR A 13 7.61 -14.31 6.89
N ALA A 14 6.52 -13.98 7.60
CA ALA A 14 5.50 -13.08 7.08
C ALA A 14 6.05 -11.68 6.78
N MET A 15 6.85 -11.10 7.68
CA MET A 15 7.48 -9.79 7.45
C MET A 15 8.46 -9.81 6.27
N MET A 16 9.18 -10.91 6.07
CA MET A 16 10.08 -11.08 4.93
C MET A 16 9.31 -11.12 3.60
N LEU A 17 8.24 -11.92 3.51
CA LEU A 17 7.37 -11.99 2.33
C LEU A 17 6.71 -10.64 2.02
N VAL A 18 6.23 -9.95 3.05
CA VAL A 18 5.66 -8.61 2.95
C VAL A 18 6.67 -7.60 2.42
N SER A 19 7.93 -7.70 2.81
CA SER A 19 8.99 -6.78 2.36
C SER A 19 9.34 -6.97 0.89
N VAL A 20 9.44 -8.23 0.44
CA VAL A 20 9.66 -8.58 -0.98
C VAL A 20 8.45 -8.14 -1.82
N TYR A 21 7.23 -8.46 -1.37
CA TYR A 21 6.01 -8.05 -2.05
C TYR A 21 5.85 -6.52 -2.08
N GLY A 22 6.17 -5.82 -0.99
CA GLY A 22 6.08 -4.36 -0.90
C GLY A 22 7.07 -3.63 -1.79
N GLY A 23 8.23 -4.23 -2.05
CA GLY A 23 9.20 -3.74 -3.03
C GLY A 23 8.73 -3.90 -4.48
N TYR A 24 7.92 -4.93 -4.78
CA TYR A 24 7.37 -5.18 -6.11
C TYR A 24 6.03 -4.48 -6.37
N PHE A 25 5.09 -4.57 -5.42
CA PHE A 25 3.72 -4.07 -5.51
C PHE A 25 3.31 -3.31 -4.25
N ASN A 26 3.72 -2.05 -4.19
CA ASN A 26 3.50 -1.19 -3.03
C ASN A 26 2.02 -0.88 -2.75
N GLY A 27 1.17 -0.77 -3.79
CA GLY A 27 -0.25 -0.42 -3.66
C GLY A 27 -1.11 -1.43 -2.88
N GLY A 28 -0.78 -2.73 -2.93
CA GLY A 28 -1.50 -3.80 -2.22
C GLY A 28 -0.96 -4.11 -0.83
N LEU A 29 0.26 -3.64 -0.51
CA LEU A 29 0.98 -3.91 0.73
C LEU A 29 0.16 -3.57 1.97
N GLY A 30 -0.57 -2.46 1.91
CA GLY A 30 -1.40 -2.00 3.00
C GLY A 30 -2.56 -2.94 3.35
N ILE A 31 -3.08 -3.70 2.38
CA ILE A 31 -4.15 -4.68 2.61
C ILE A 31 -3.56 -5.91 3.30
N ILE A 32 -2.41 -6.39 2.82
CA ILE A 32 -1.70 -7.53 3.40
C ILE A 32 -1.28 -7.25 4.85
N LEU A 33 -0.77 -6.04 5.15
CA LEU A 33 -0.45 -5.66 6.52
C LEU A 33 -1.66 -5.67 7.45
N LEU A 34 -2.80 -5.14 6.99
CA LEU A 34 -4.04 -5.19 7.77
C LEU A 34 -4.52 -6.62 7.96
N SER A 35 -4.43 -7.48 6.95
CA SER A 35 -4.77 -8.91 7.06
C SER A 35 -3.87 -9.65 8.06
N VAL A 36 -2.55 -9.43 8.00
CA VAL A 36 -1.59 -10.02 8.94
C VAL A 36 -1.84 -9.50 10.36
N PHE A 37 -2.05 -8.19 10.54
CA PHE A 37 -2.34 -7.65 11.87
C PHE A 37 -3.71 -8.05 12.41
N SER A 38 -4.71 -8.21 11.55
CA SER A 38 -6.03 -8.75 11.92
C SER A 38 -5.92 -10.22 12.35
N ALA A 39 -5.07 -11.01 11.70
CA ALA A 39 -4.78 -12.39 12.09
C ALA A 39 -4.01 -12.48 13.44
N LEU A 40 -3.26 -11.43 13.81
CA LEU A 40 -2.46 -11.36 15.04
C LEU A 40 -3.24 -10.84 16.27
N GLY A 41 -4.56 -10.62 16.18
CA GLY A 41 -5.41 -10.32 17.34
C GLY A 41 -5.23 -8.93 17.98
N LYS A 42 -4.45 -8.02 17.39
CA LYS A 42 -4.25 -6.65 17.90
C LYS A 42 -5.45 -5.76 17.53
N ARG A 43 -6.37 -5.59 18.49
CA ARG A 43 -7.64 -4.84 18.35
C ARG A 43 -7.48 -3.31 18.34
N ASP A 44 -6.29 -2.76 18.55
CA ASP A 44 -6.04 -1.32 18.42
C ASP A 44 -5.73 -0.93 16.98
N LEU A 45 -6.81 -0.77 16.20
CA LEU A 45 -6.79 -0.33 14.80
C LEU A 45 -5.90 0.92 14.58
N ASN A 46 -5.79 1.80 15.57
CA ASN A 46 -5.04 3.04 15.44
C ASN A 46 -3.51 2.85 15.45
N VAL A 47 -2.99 1.94 16.30
CA VAL A 47 -1.55 1.61 16.35
C VAL A 47 -1.17 0.80 15.12
N THR A 48 -2.04 -0.12 14.73
CA THR A 48 -1.87 -0.99 13.58
C THR A 48 -1.86 -0.21 12.27
N ASN A 49 -2.72 0.80 12.13
CA ASN A 49 -2.79 1.63 10.94
C ASN A 49 -1.60 2.62 10.86
N GLY A 50 -1.15 3.15 12.00
CA GLY A 50 0.08 3.95 12.08
C GLY A 50 1.33 3.14 11.72
N LEU A 51 1.45 1.92 12.24
CA LEU A 51 2.56 1.02 11.93
C LEU A 51 2.53 0.60 10.46
N LYS A 52 1.34 0.37 9.88
CA LYS A 52 1.16 0.12 8.44
C LYS A 52 1.65 1.26 7.57
N ALA A 53 1.26 2.49 7.89
CA ALA A 53 1.67 3.65 7.11
C ALA A 53 3.19 3.82 7.16
N TRP A 54 3.80 3.67 8.35
CA TRP A 54 5.24 3.73 8.52
C TRP A 54 5.99 2.62 7.78
N LEU A 55 5.54 1.37 7.87
CA LEU A 55 6.18 0.26 7.19
C LEU A 55 6.07 0.39 5.67
N SER A 56 4.91 0.83 5.18
CA SER A 56 4.70 1.07 3.75
C SER A 56 5.62 2.20 3.25
N PHE A 57 5.73 3.28 4.01
CA PHE A 57 6.65 4.38 3.70
C PHE A 57 8.11 3.94 3.70
N ALA A 58 8.55 3.20 4.72
CA ALA A 58 9.91 2.69 4.81
C ALA A 58 10.25 1.77 3.61
N LEU A 59 9.34 0.88 3.23
CA LEU A 59 9.52 0.01 2.07
C LEU A 59 9.57 0.79 0.76
N SER A 60 8.68 1.77 0.57
CA SER A 60 8.73 2.67 -0.60
C SER A 60 10.06 3.43 -0.66
N ALA A 61 10.52 3.97 0.47
CA ALA A 61 11.76 4.72 0.54
C ALA A 61 12.98 3.85 0.21
N ILE A 62 13.03 2.62 0.74
CA ILE A 62 14.08 1.65 0.41
C ILE A 62 14.05 1.31 -1.08
N SER A 63 12.86 1.05 -1.64
CA SER A 63 12.71 0.73 -3.06
C SER A 63 13.23 1.86 -3.96
N VAL A 64 12.84 3.11 -3.66
CA VAL A 64 13.35 4.30 -4.37
C VAL A 64 14.87 4.44 -4.22
N ALA A 65 15.41 4.23 -3.01
CA ALA A 65 16.86 4.30 -2.78
C ALA A 65 17.62 3.22 -3.57
N THR A 66 17.12 1.98 -3.61
CA THR A 66 17.72 0.90 -4.40
C THR A 66 17.71 1.22 -5.90
N PHE A 67 16.59 1.73 -6.44
CA PHE A 67 16.53 2.14 -7.84
C PHE A 67 17.42 3.35 -8.15
N ALA A 68 17.58 4.28 -7.20
CA ALA A 68 18.44 5.45 -7.35
C ALA A 68 19.91 5.04 -7.45
N ILE A 69 20.35 4.11 -6.59
CA ILE A 69 21.70 3.55 -6.61
C ILE A 69 21.94 2.75 -7.91
N ALA A 70 20.92 2.05 -8.42
CA ALA A 70 21.00 1.33 -9.68
C ALA A 70 21.09 2.24 -10.92
N GLY A 71 20.87 3.56 -10.78
CA GLY A 71 21.01 4.54 -11.87
C GLY A 71 19.92 4.47 -12.95
N ILE A 72 18.84 3.71 -12.72
CA ILE A 72 17.76 3.49 -13.69
C ILE A 72 16.69 4.61 -13.59
N ILE A 73 16.82 5.51 -12.61
CA ILE A 73 15.84 6.58 -12.38
C ILE A 73 16.02 7.71 -13.39
N ALA A 74 15.00 7.92 -14.19
CA ALA A 74 14.86 9.12 -15.01
C ALA A 74 14.44 10.30 -14.09
N TRP A 75 15.43 11.08 -13.62
CA TRP A 75 15.25 12.09 -12.58
C TRP A 75 14.23 13.19 -12.92
N ARG A 76 14.08 13.52 -14.21
CA ARG A 76 13.15 14.55 -14.66
C ARG A 76 11.70 14.07 -14.52
N GLU A 77 11.43 12.86 -14.98
CA GLU A 77 10.16 12.16 -14.89
C GLU A 77 9.84 11.85 -13.43
N ALA A 78 10.83 11.38 -12.66
CA ALA A 78 10.69 11.13 -11.22
C ALA A 78 10.32 12.41 -10.44
N GLY A 79 10.90 13.55 -10.78
CA GLY A 79 10.54 14.84 -10.17
C GLY A 79 9.08 15.21 -10.43
N VAL A 80 8.63 15.11 -11.68
CA VAL A 80 7.23 15.38 -12.04
C VAL A 80 6.29 14.38 -11.37
N MET A 81 6.63 13.09 -11.35
CA MET A 81 5.84 12.04 -10.71
C MET A 81 5.76 12.23 -9.19
N MET A 82 6.84 12.65 -8.52
CA MET A 82 6.83 12.95 -7.09
C MET A 82 5.85 14.10 -6.77
N VAL A 83 5.92 15.20 -7.52
CA VAL A 83 5.04 16.36 -7.31
C VAL A 83 3.59 15.98 -7.59
N ALA A 84 3.32 15.36 -8.73
CA ALA A 84 1.97 14.93 -9.11
C ALA A 84 1.39 13.92 -8.11
N SER A 85 2.19 12.95 -7.65
CA SER A 85 1.74 11.94 -6.67
C SER A 85 1.51 12.55 -5.29
N THR A 86 2.32 13.53 -4.88
CA THR A 86 2.13 14.23 -3.60
C THR A 86 0.86 15.06 -3.62
N ILE A 87 0.64 15.83 -4.68
CA ILE A 87 -0.59 16.63 -4.87
C ILE A 87 -1.80 15.71 -4.94
N GLY A 88 -1.75 14.68 -5.79
CA GLY A 88 -2.83 13.70 -5.95
C GLY A 88 -3.14 12.94 -4.66
N GLY A 89 -2.13 12.56 -3.89
CA GLY A 89 -2.29 11.90 -2.60
C GLY A 89 -2.95 12.80 -1.55
N TYR A 90 -2.51 14.06 -1.45
CA TYR A 90 -3.06 15.01 -0.49
C TYR A 90 -4.48 15.45 -0.86
N ALA A 91 -4.68 15.89 -2.11
CA ALA A 91 -5.99 16.28 -2.62
C ALA A 91 -6.96 15.11 -2.61
N GLY A 92 -6.51 13.91 -3.02
CA GLY A 92 -7.30 12.68 -2.99
C GLY A 92 -7.73 12.32 -1.56
N ALA A 93 -6.84 12.43 -0.57
CA ALA A 93 -7.20 12.17 0.83
C ALA A 93 -8.18 13.22 1.39
N GLN A 94 -8.09 14.47 0.96
CA GLN A 94 -9.02 15.52 1.37
C GLN A 94 -10.40 15.34 0.74
N VAL A 95 -10.46 15.08 -0.57
CA VAL A 95 -11.69 14.76 -1.30
C VAL A 95 -12.32 13.49 -0.75
N ALA A 96 -11.54 12.43 -0.52
CA ALA A 96 -12.03 11.19 0.06
C ALA A 96 -12.68 11.39 1.45
N ARG A 97 -12.17 12.33 2.25
CA ARG A 97 -12.75 12.68 3.56
C ARG A 97 -13.98 13.57 3.45
N ALA A 98 -14.09 14.35 2.38
CA ALA A 98 -15.23 15.24 2.13
C ALA A 98 -16.46 14.50 1.55
N LEU A 99 -16.26 13.35 0.88
CA LEU A 99 -17.37 12.59 0.29
C LEU A 99 -18.19 11.81 1.33
N PRO A 100 -19.54 11.80 1.20
CA PRO A 100 -20.40 10.93 2.01
C PRO A 100 -20.07 9.45 1.80
N ARG A 101 -20.11 8.67 2.90
CA ARG A 101 -19.88 7.21 2.90
C ARG A 101 -20.61 6.42 1.80
N PRO A 102 -21.90 6.67 1.47
CA PRO A 102 -22.59 5.93 0.41
C PRO A 102 -22.01 6.22 -0.98
N VAL A 103 -21.57 7.46 -1.25
CA VAL A 103 -20.98 7.82 -2.55
C VAL A 103 -19.64 7.14 -2.73
N MET A 104 -18.79 7.16 -1.70
CA MET A 104 -17.51 6.44 -1.72
C MET A 104 -17.69 4.94 -2.00
N ARG A 105 -18.67 4.32 -1.34
CA ARG A 105 -18.99 2.90 -1.54
C ARG A 105 -19.48 2.62 -2.96
N GLY A 106 -20.40 3.43 -3.48
CA GLY A 106 -20.90 3.28 -4.85
C GLY A 106 -19.79 3.38 -5.87
N LEU A 107 -18.85 4.31 -5.68
CA LEU A 107 -17.71 4.52 -6.58
C LEU A 107 -16.74 3.33 -6.56
N ILE A 108 -16.42 2.78 -5.39
CA ILE A 108 -15.59 1.58 -5.25
C ILE A 108 -16.26 0.37 -5.95
N VAL A 109 -17.57 0.17 -5.76
CA VAL A 109 -18.31 -0.92 -6.39
C VAL A 109 -18.36 -0.76 -7.90
N ALA A 110 -18.64 0.45 -8.40
CA ALA A 110 -18.70 0.74 -9.83
C ALA A 110 -17.35 0.48 -10.52
N VAL A 111 -16.24 0.94 -9.94
CA VAL A 111 -14.90 0.68 -10.47
C VAL A 111 -14.57 -0.81 -10.44
N GLY A 112 -14.89 -1.51 -9.34
CA GLY A 112 -14.68 -2.95 -9.22
C GLY A 112 -15.45 -3.75 -10.27
N LEU A 113 -16.75 -3.46 -10.44
CA LEU A 113 -17.58 -4.11 -11.45
C LEU A 113 -17.12 -3.77 -12.88
N GLY A 114 -16.75 -2.51 -13.13
CA GLY A 114 -16.23 -2.07 -14.43
C GLY A 114 -14.94 -2.80 -14.80
N MET A 115 -13.99 -2.88 -13.87
CA MET A 115 -12.74 -3.65 -14.06
C MET A 115 -13.03 -5.12 -14.31
N SER A 116 -13.89 -5.75 -13.51
CA SER A 116 -14.29 -7.15 -13.70
C SER A 116 -14.93 -7.38 -15.05
N ALA A 117 -15.84 -6.50 -15.49
CA ALA A 117 -16.51 -6.61 -16.79
C ALA A 117 -15.53 -6.46 -17.95
N VAL A 118 -14.62 -5.49 -17.89
CA VAL A 118 -13.59 -5.26 -18.92
C VAL A 118 -12.63 -6.44 -19.01
N PHE A 119 -12.15 -6.95 -17.87
CA PHE A 119 -11.26 -8.12 -17.85
C PHE A 119 -11.98 -9.37 -18.33
N PHE A 120 -13.24 -9.58 -17.94
CA PHE A 120 -14.04 -10.70 -18.41
C PHE A 120 -14.26 -10.64 -19.92
N TRP A 121 -14.55 -9.45 -20.47
CA TRP A 121 -14.67 -9.25 -21.91
C TRP A 121 -13.35 -9.50 -22.64
N ARG A 122 -12.23 -9.05 -22.09
CA ARG A 122 -10.88 -9.30 -22.64
C ARG A 122 -10.41 -10.74 -22.52
N LEU A 123 -10.98 -11.52 -21.60
CA LEU A 123 -10.66 -12.93 -21.42
C LEU A 123 -11.58 -13.83 -22.27
N ALA A 124 -12.80 -13.38 -22.55
CA ALA A 124 -13.80 -14.10 -23.32
C ALA A 124 -13.73 -13.83 -24.84
N GLY A 125 -12.93 -12.86 -25.29
CA GLY A 125 -12.65 -12.56 -26.70
C GLY A 125 -11.18 -12.76 -27.04
#